data_AF-A0A4Y4KB24-F1
#
_entry.id   AF-A0A4Y4KB24-F1
#
_cell.length_a   1.000
_cell.length_b   1.000
_cell.length_c   1.000
_cell.angle_alpha   90.00
_cell.angle_beta   90.00
_cell.angle_gamma   90.00
#
_symmetry.space_group_name_H-M   'P 1'
#
loop_
_entity.id
_entity.type
_entity.pdbx_description
1 polymer ?
#
loop_
_entity_poly.entity_id
_entity_poly.type
_entity_poly.pdbx_seq_one_letter_code
_entity_poly.pdbx_strand_id
1 'polypeptide(L)'
;MARPRTPLLSTGRIVATARELVDAEGLAAVSTRRLAAELGVSGPSLYHHFRTKDEILEAVADSVSAQVDLSMFEDGRDWRTALRDWAVSYRAALRDHPNIVPVLAGGPGRRPAALRLADAVYGAMVDAGWPPARRPPSAR
;
A
#
# COMPACT_ATOMS: atom_id res chain seq x y z
N MET A 1 25.39 22.42 -20.28
CA MET A 1 25.21 21.12 -19.58
C MET A 1 23.79 21.04 -19.08
N ALA A 2 23.02 20.06 -19.56
CA ALA A 2 21.63 19.87 -19.15
C ALA A 2 21.58 19.34 -17.70
N ARG A 3 20.94 20.10 -16.80
CA ARG A 3 20.68 19.67 -15.42
C ARG A 3 19.67 18.52 -15.45
N PRO A 4 19.93 17.34 -14.84
CA PRO A 4 18.92 16.29 -14.76
C PRO A 4 17.67 16.86 -14.07
N ARG A 5 16.52 16.80 -14.75
CA ARG A 5 15.26 17.40 -14.30
C ARG A 5 14.44 16.48 -13.37
N THR A 6 15.05 15.42 -12.86
CA THR A 6 14.41 14.57 -11.85
C THR A 6 14.68 15.21 -10.49
N PRO A 7 13.66 15.65 -9.73
CA PRO A 7 13.89 16.09 -8.36
C PRO A 7 14.61 14.96 -7.61
N LEU A 8 15.73 15.28 -6.93
CA LEU A 8 16.56 14.30 -6.22
C LEU A 8 15.75 13.50 -5.18
N LEU A 9 14.61 14.04 -4.75
CA LEU A 9 13.66 13.47 -3.81
C LEU A 9 12.26 13.42 -4.44
N SER A 10 11.64 12.24 -4.43
CA SER A 10 10.25 12.03 -4.85
C SER A 10 9.53 11.17 -3.83
N THR A 11 8.20 11.32 -3.73
CA THR A 11 7.37 10.49 -2.84
C THR A 11 7.60 9.00 -3.10
N GLY A 12 7.64 8.58 -4.37
CA GLY A 12 7.90 7.19 -4.74
C GLY A 12 9.27 6.69 -4.29
N ARG A 13 10.33 7.51 -4.39
CA ARG A 13 11.67 7.14 -3.90
C ARG A 13 11.71 7.00 -2.38
N ILE A 14 11.06 7.91 -1.65
CA ILE A 14 10.97 7.84 -0.19
C ILE A 14 10.26 6.55 0.24
N VAL A 15 9.11 6.25 -0.39
CA VAL A 15 8.32 5.05 -0.07
C VAL A 15 9.09 3.78 -0.41
N ALA A 16 9.80 3.73 -1.53
CA ALA A 16 10.63 2.57 -1.89
C ALA A 16 11.73 2.30 -0.86
N THR A 17 12.50 3.32 -0.47
CA THR A 17 13.54 3.19 0.56
C THR A 17 12.94 2.86 1.93
N ALA A 18 11.80 3.44 2.29
CA ALA A 18 11.11 3.09 3.53
C ALA A 18 10.63 1.63 3.52
N ARG A 19 10.11 1.12 2.40
CA ARG A 19 9.73 -0.28 2.24
C ARG A 19 10.93 -1.20 2.43
N GLU A 20 12.06 -0.91 1.78
CA GLU A 20 13.30 -1.69 1.92
C GLU A 20 13.77 -1.75 3.39
N LEU A 21 13.70 -0.63 4.11
CA LEU A 21 14.02 -0.60 5.55
C LEU A 21 13.02 -1.42 6.38
N VAL A 22 11.72 -1.36 6.08
CA VAL A 22 10.71 -2.17 6.76
C VAL A 22 10.96 -3.66 6.52
N ASP A 23 11.26 -4.05 5.28
CA ASP A 23 11.49 -5.44 4.93
C ASP A 23 12.75 -6.00 5.62
N ALA A 24 13.82 -5.20 5.69
CA ALA A 24 15.09 -5.62 6.27
C ALA A 24 15.14 -5.56 7.81
N GLU A 25 14.61 -4.48 8.40
CA GLU A 25 14.83 -4.14 9.81
C GLU A 25 13.52 -3.94 10.62
N GLY A 26 12.36 -4.00 9.95
CA GLY A 26 11.05 -3.85 10.57
C GLY A 26 10.58 -2.40 10.76
N LEU A 27 9.35 -2.24 11.24
CA LEU A 27 8.66 -0.93 11.36
C LEU A 27 9.40 0.07 12.26
N ALA A 28 10.13 -0.41 13.27
CA ALA A 28 10.85 0.43 14.22
C ALA A 28 12.01 1.19 13.56
N ALA A 29 12.65 0.61 12.54
CA ALA A 29 13.80 1.18 11.85
C ALA A 29 13.44 2.44 11.03
N VAL A 30 12.18 2.57 10.62
CA VAL A 30 11.72 3.74 9.88
C VAL A 30 11.66 4.97 10.80
N SER A 31 12.43 5.99 10.44
CA SER A 31 12.34 7.34 11.01
C SER A 31 12.70 8.37 9.94
N THR A 32 12.21 9.60 10.09
CA THR A 32 12.55 10.70 9.15
C THR A 32 14.06 10.94 9.10
N ARG A 33 14.76 10.82 10.23
CA ARG A 33 16.22 10.95 10.29
C ARG A 33 16.95 9.81 9.57
N ARG A 34 16.54 8.55 9.77
CA ARG A 34 17.12 7.40 9.08
C ARG A 34 16.90 7.49 7.58
N LEU A 35 15.68 7.81 7.16
CA LEU A 35 15.35 8.01 5.74
C LEU A 35 16.13 9.16 5.11
N ALA A 36 16.32 10.27 5.83
CA ALA A 36 17.13 11.39 5.35
C ALA A 36 18.57 10.95 5.06
N ALA A 37 19.15 10.16 5.98
CA ALA A 37 20.49 9.62 5.84
C ALA A 37 20.61 8.64 4.66
N GLU A 38 19.69 7.67 4.53
CA GLU A 38 19.69 6.71 3.42
C GLU A 38 19.48 7.38 2.06
N LEU A 39 18.63 8.42 2.00
CA LEU A 39 18.34 9.14 0.76
C LEU A 39 19.40 10.21 0.42
N GLY A 40 20.34 10.50 1.34
CA GLY A 40 21.34 11.55 1.17
C GLY A 40 20.74 12.96 1.11
N VAL A 41 19.61 13.19 1.79
CA VAL A 41 18.89 14.47 1.79
C VAL A 41 18.82 15.10 3.18
N SER A 42 18.51 16.39 3.24
CA SER A 42 18.24 17.05 4.52
C SER A 42 16.89 16.64 5.11
N GLY A 43 16.80 16.56 6.44
CA GLY A 43 15.54 16.27 7.15
C GLY A 43 14.36 17.17 6.73
N PRO A 44 14.52 18.50 6.59
CA PRO A 44 13.46 19.39 6.10
C PRO A 44 12.88 18.99 4.74
N SER A 45 13.68 18.43 3.84
CA SER A 45 13.22 18.00 2.52
C SER A 45 12.19 16.86 2.60
N LEU A 46 12.32 15.97 3.58
CA LEU A 46 11.34 14.89 3.81
C LEU A 46 10.02 15.41 4.36
N TYR A 47 10.04 16.45 5.21
CA TYR A 47 8.84 17.06 5.76
C TYR A 47 7.95 17.74 4.72
N HIS A 48 8.48 18.05 3.53
CA HIS A 48 7.69 18.51 2.39
C HIS A 48 6.84 17.39 1.75
N HIS A 49 7.23 16.12 1.92
CA HIS A 49 6.51 14.97 1.38
C HIS A 49 5.66 14.27 2.43
N PHE A 50 6.17 14.13 3.65
CA PHE A 50 5.50 13.43 4.74
C PHE A 50 5.73 14.15 6.06
N ARG A 51 4.66 14.41 6.80
CA ARG A 51 4.70 15.15 8.06
C ARG A 51 5.04 14.24 9.23
N THR A 52 4.67 12.96 9.15
CA THR A 52 4.83 12.00 10.24
C THR A 52 5.40 10.66 9.75
N LYS A 53 5.95 9.88 10.68
CA LYS A 53 6.35 8.48 10.40
C LYS A 53 5.16 7.64 9.95
N ASP A 54 3.99 7.85 10.56
CA ASP A 54 2.80 7.07 10.25
C ASP A 54 2.32 7.31 8.81
N GLU A 55 2.38 8.55 8.31
CA GLU A 55 2.07 8.83 6.90
C GLU A 55 3.00 8.09 5.93
N ILE A 56 4.28 7.92 6.29
CA ILE A 56 5.24 7.14 5.50
C ILE A 56 4.86 5.65 5.54
N LEU A 57 4.55 5.12 6.72
CA LEU A 57 4.16 3.71 6.87
C LEU A 57 2.85 3.39 6.15
N GLU A 58 1.88 4.31 6.17
CA GLU A 58 0.64 4.18 5.40
C GLU A 58 0.90 4.19 3.88
N ALA A 59 1.82 5.03 3.41
CA ALA A 59 2.22 5.06 2.00
C ALA A 59 2.98 3.79 1.58
N VAL A 60 3.82 3.23 2.47
CA VAL A 60 4.46 1.93 2.27
C VAL A 60 3.41 0.82 2.18
N ALA A 61 2.46 0.79 3.11
CA ALA A 61 1.36 -0.18 3.11
C ALA A 61 0.48 -0.06 1.85
N ASP A 62 0.22 1.16 1.37
CA ASP A 62 -0.50 1.40 0.11
C ASP A 62 0.31 0.88 -1.09
N SER A 63 1.63 1.09 -1.10
CA SER A 63 2.50 0.60 -2.17
C SER A 63 2.55 -0.94 -2.25
N VAL A 64 2.51 -1.63 -1.10
CA VAL A 64 2.41 -3.10 -1.05
C VAL A 64 1.03 -3.56 -1.50
N SER A 65 -0.03 -2.87 -1.09
CA SER A 65 -1.39 -3.14 -1.58
C SER A 65 -1.51 -2.98 -3.09
N ALA A 66 -0.74 -2.06 -3.69
CA ALA A 66 -0.71 -1.84 -5.13
C ALA A 66 0.01 -2.94 -5.93
N GLN A 67 0.77 -3.83 -5.29
CA GLN A 67 1.38 -5.00 -5.93
C GLN A 67 0.38 -6.15 -6.12
N VAL A 68 -0.77 -6.09 -5.43
CA VAL A 68 -1.78 -7.14 -5.51
C VAL A 68 -2.44 -7.06 -6.88
N ASP A 69 -2.38 -8.19 -7.59
CA ASP A 69 -3.00 -8.34 -8.88
C ASP A 69 -4.53 -8.31 -8.73
N LEU A 70 -5.19 -7.56 -9.61
CA LEU A 70 -6.64 -7.41 -9.68
C LEU A 70 -7.20 -7.81 -11.06
N SER A 71 -6.34 -8.16 -12.04
CA SER A 71 -6.77 -8.46 -13.40
C SER A 71 -7.71 -9.67 -13.45
N MET A 72 -7.61 -10.58 -12.47
CA MET A 72 -8.48 -11.76 -12.38
C MET A 72 -9.96 -11.41 -12.24
N PHE A 73 -10.31 -10.19 -11.80
CA PHE A 73 -11.70 -9.73 -11.74
C PHE A 73 -12.19 -9.14 -13.08
N GLU A 74 -11.28 -8.84 -14.02
CA GLU A 74 -11.59 -8.25 -15.33
C GLU A 74 -11.75 -9.32 -16.43
N ASP A 75 -11.18 -10.51 -16.23
CA ASP A 75 -11.10 -11.58 -17.23
C ASP A 75 -12.42 -12.37 -17.47
N GLY A 76 -13.54 -11.96 -16.87
CA GLY A 76 -14.86 -12.60 -17.06
C GLY A 76 -14.99 -14.04 -16.53
N ARG A 77 -14.01 -14.51 -15.76
CA ARG A 77 -13.99 -15.83 -15.12
C ARG A 77 -14.98 -15.94 -13.95
N ASP A 78 -15.28 -17.16 -13.51
CA ASP A 78 -16.10 -17.40 -12.31
C ASP A 78 -15.52 -16.69 -11.08
N TRP A 79 -16.38 -15.96 -10.36
CA TRP A 79 -16.01 -15.09 -9.24
C TRP A 79 -15.29 -15.83 -8.11
N ARG A 80 -15.60 -17.11 -7.85
CA ARG A 80 -14.91 -17.90 -6.81
C ARG A 80 -13.49 -18.20 -7.22
N THR A 81 -13.28 -18.39 -8.51
CA THR A 81 -11.96 -18.62 -9.08
C THR A 81 -11.14 -17.33 -9.10
N ALA A 82 -11.75 -16.20 -9.49
CA ALA A 82 -11.13 -14.88 -9.38
C ALA A 82 -10.72 -14.57 -7.92
N LEU A 83 -11.63 -14.78 -6.97
CA LEU A 83 -11.36 -14.53 -5.54
C LEU A 83 -10.23 -15.41 -4.99
N ARG A 84 -10.15 -16.67 -5.43
CA ARG A 84 -9.05 -17.57 -5.04
C ARG A 84 -7.71 -17.04 -5.53
N ASP A 85 -7.63 -16.67 -6.80
CA ASP A 85 -6.37 -16.21 -7.40
C ASP A 85 -5.94 -14.85 -6.83
N TRP A 86 -6.91 -13.97 -6.58
CA TRP A 86 -6.70 -12.75 -5.83
C TRP A 86 -6.14 -13.02 -4.43
N ALA A 87 -6.71 -13.98 -3.68
CA ALA A 87 -6.24 -14.33 -2.35
C ALA A 87 -4.81 -14.90 -2.38
N VAL A 88 -4.43 -15.61 -3.45
CA VAL A 88 -3.04 -16.07 -3.66
C VAL A 88 -2.10 -14.89 -3.89
N SER A 89 -2.47 -13.93 -4.74
CA SER A 89 -1.70 -12.71 -5.00
C SER A 89 -1.55 -11.84 -3.75
N TYR A 90 -2.65 -11.62 -3.03
CA TYR A 90 -2.66 -10.90 -1.76
C TYR A 90 -1.73 -11.56 -0.74
N ARG A 91 -1.81 -12.89 -0.61
CA ARG A 91 -0.93 -13.65 0.29
C ARG A 91 0.54 -13.61 -0.13
N ALA A 92 0.84 -13.55 -1.43
CA ALA A 92 2.20 -13.37 -1.91
C ALA A 92 2.77 -12.01 -1.47
N ALA A 93 2.01 -10.92 -1.66
CA ALA A 93 2.40 -9.59 -1.20
C ALA A 93 2.66 -9.53 0.32
N LEU A 94 1.81 -10.17 1.14
CA LEU A 94 2.03 -10.24 2.59
C LEU A 94 3.25 -11.10 2.98
N ARG A 95 3.58 -12.11 2.19
CA ARG A 95 4.75 -12.97 2.41
C ARG A 95 6.05 -12.27 2.06
N ASP A 96 6.04 -11.47 1.00
CA ASP A 96 7.20 -10.69 0.56
C ASP A 96 7.45 -9.50 1.50
N HIS A 97 6.39 -9.01 2.16
CA HIS A 97 6.44 -7.86 3.08
C HIS A 97 5.84 -8.19 4.46
N PRO A 98 6.38 -9.15 5.23
CA PRO A 98 5.77 -9.59 6.48
C PRO A 98 5.76 -8.51 7.57
N ASN A 99 6.74 -7.61 7.54
CA ASN A 99 6.91 -6.57 8.56
C ASN A 99 5.90 -5.42 8.44
N ILE A 100 5.25 -5.24 7.27
CA ILE A 100 4.22 -4.20 7.08
C ILE A 100 2.80 -4.70 7.44
N VAL A 101 2.64 -6.01 7.66
CA VAL A 101 1.33 -6.65 7.97
C VAL A 101 0.58 -5.96 9.13
N PRO A 102 1.21 -5.53 10.24
CA PRO A 102 0.49 -4.82 11.31
C PRO A 102 -0.19 -3.52 10.85
N VAL A 103 0.42 -2.81 9.88
CA VAL A 103 -0.13 -1.57 9.29
C VAL A 103 -1.27 -1.90 8.31
N LEU A 104 -1.15 -3.01 7.57
CA LEU A 104 -2.23 -3.50 6.70
C LEU A 104 -3.44 -3.98 7.50
N ALA A 105 -3.22 -4.61 8.65
CA ALA A 105 -4.28 -5.14 9.53
C ALA A 105 -5.20 -4.06 10.11
N GLY A 106 -4.79 -2.78 10.11
CA GLY A 106 -5.63 -1.65 10.47
C GLY A 106 -6.81 -1.38 9.51
N GLY A 107 -6.91 -2.14 8.41
CA GLY A 107 -7.95 -1.98 7.39
C GLY A 107 -7.57 -0.96 6.32
N PRO A 108 -8.36 -0.81 5.23
CA PRO A 108 -7.97 -0.02 4.07
C PRO A 108 -7.74 1.47 4.35
N GLY A 109 -8.33 2.02 5.42
CA GLY A 109 -8.13 3.41 5.82
C GLY A 109 -8.48 4.38 4.69
N ARG A 110 -7.56 5.32 4.39
CA ARG A 110 -7.66 6.27 3.26
C ARG A 110 -6.71 5.90 2.11
N ARG A 111 -6.16 4.69 2.11
CA ARG A 111 -5.12 4.23 1.18
C ARG A 111 -5.73 3.87 -0.19
N PRO A 112 -5.40 4.59 -1.28
CA PRO A 112 -6.07 4.41 -2.57
C PRO A 112 -5.98 2.99 -3.14
N ALA A 113 -4.83 2.32 -3.04
CA ALA A 113 -4.67 0.95 -3.52
C ALA A 113 -5.45 -0.05 -2.66
N ALA A 114 -5.45 0.13 -1.33
CA ALA A 114 -6.23 -0.72 -0.45
C ALA A 114 -7.74 -0.54 -0.66
N LEU A 115 -8.20 0.67 -0.99
CA LEU A 115 -9.59 0.93 -1.39
C LEU A 115 -9.93 0.28 -2.73
N ARG A 116 -9.07 0.41 -3.75
CA ARG A 116 -9.26 -0.30 -5.03
C ARG A 116 -9.35 -1.82 -4.87
N LEU A 117 -8.50 -2.38 -4.01
CA LEU A 117 -8.51 -3.80 -3.66
C LEU A 117 -9.85 -4.20 -3.03
N ALA A 118 -10.32 -3.43 -2.05
CA ALA A 118 -11.62 -3.65 -1.42
C ALA A 118 -12.77 -3.55 -2.43
N ASP A 119 -12.78 -2.49 -3.25
CA ASP A 119 -13.82 -2.25 -4.25
C ASP A 119 -13.88 -3.37 -5.30
N ALA A 120 -12.73 -3.87 -5.78
CA ALA A 120 -12.68 -4.98 -6.73
C ALA A 120 -13.28 -6.27 -6.14
N VAL A 121 -12.92 -6.61 -4.91
CA VAL A 121 -13.44 -7.79 -4.21
C VAL A 121 -14.94 -7.67 -3.95
N TYR A 122 -15.38 -6.52 -3.40
CA TYR A 122 -16.80 -6.30 -3.13
C TYR A 122 -17.63 -6.23 -4.41
N GLY A 123 -17.11 -5.60 -5.47
CA GLY A 123 -17.73 -5.56 -6.79
C GLY A 123 -17.97 -6.96 -7.34
N ALA A 124 -16.94 -7.81 -7.34
CA ALA A 124 -17.06 -9.20 -7.79
C ALA A 124 -18.09 -10.02 -6.98
N MET A 125 -18.23 -9.76 -5.68
CA MET A 125 -19.26 -10.41 -4.86
C MET A 125 -20.67 -9.91 -5.21
N VAL A 126 -20.84 -8.61 -5.43
CA VAL A 126 -22.12 -8.01 -5.84
C VAL A 126 -22.54 -8.53 -7.22
N ASP A 127 -21.62 -8.59 -8.18
CA ASP A 127 -21.87 -9.15 -9.52
C ASP A 127 -22.24 -10.64 -9.44
N ALA A 128 -21.72 -11.36 -8.45
CA ALA A 128 -22.10 -12.74 -8.14
C ALA A 128 -23.47 -12.89 -7.44
N GLY A 129 -24.21 -11.80 -7.24
CA GLY A 129 -25.55 -11.78 -6.66
C GLY A 129 -25.59 -11.59 -5.14
N TRP A 130 -24.48 -11.19 -4.51
CA TRP A 130 -24.51 -10.85 -3.08
C TRP A 130 -25.17 -9.49 -2.87
N PRO A 131 -25.97 -9.32 -1.80
CA PRO A 131 -26.52 -8.02 -1.47
C PRO A 131 -25.37 -7.06 -1.11
N PRO A 132 -25.42 -5.79 -1.56
CA PRO A 132 -24.40 -4.82 -1.22
C PRO A 132 -24.30 -4.68 0.31
N ALA A 133 -23.07 -4.60 0.81
CA ALA A 133 -22.82 -4.49 2.24
C ALA A 133 -23.57 -3.27 2.81
N ARG A 134 -24.48 -3.52 3.75
CA ARG A 134 -25.14 -2.43 4.47
C ARG A 134 -24.09 -1.72 5.33
N ARG A 135 -23.95 -0.40 5.15
CA ARG A 135 -23.07 0.43 5.99
C ARG A 135 -23.41 0.16 7.47
N PRO A 136 -22.45 -0.26 8.31
CA PRO A 136 -22.73 -0.49 9.73
C PRO A 136 -23.21 0.82 10.37
N PRO A 137 -24.20 0.76 11.28
CA PRO A 137 -24.86 1.94 11.86
C PRO A 137 -23.96 2.83 12.75
N SER A 138 -22.66 2.55 12.87
CA SER A 138 -21.73 3.26 13.76
C SER A 138 -20.88 4.36 13.10
N ALA A 139 -21.07 4.66 11.81
CA ALA A 139 -20.37 5.76 11.15
C ALA A 139 -21.19 7.06 11.19
N ARG A 140 -21.28 7.70 12.38
CA ARG A 140 -21.61 9.12 12.56
C ARG A 140 -20.37 9.88 12.98
#